data_AF-A0A8S1KKM0-F1
#
_entry.id   AF-A0A8S1KKM0-F1
#
_cell.length_a   1.000
_cell.length_b   1.000
_cell.length_c   1.000
_cell.angle_alpha   90.00
_cell.angle_beta   90.00
_cell.angle_gamma   90.00
#
_symmetry.space_group_name_H-M   'P 1'
#
loop_
_entity.id
_entity.type
_entity.pdbx_description
1 polymer ?
#
loop_
_entity_poly.entity_id
_entity_poly.type
_entity_poly.pdbx_seq_one_letter_code
_entity_poly.pdbx_strand_id
1 'polypeptide(L)'
;MALNYIRDYQFFMNQESIQKAMGCLLFMKYKNILPQYDEKRWERLIKQFKQELYNVYCFPKESPLLSYLKCGITTLKYLILCLRCPICNKYMQELSKDLLTIQKLGSTWIFRISGELMDENNPPIILPNNQVYSQKSLQQTNQQQNRQVQQSRNLK
;
A
#
# COMPACT_ATOMS: atom_id res chain seq x y z
N MET A 1 -14.66 -39.82 18.91
CA MET A 1 -14.62 -38.36 19.15
C MET A 1 -14.33 -37.57 17.86
N ALA A 2 -13.25 -37.84 17.12
CA ALA A 2 -12.91 -37.11 15.89
C ALA A 2 -13.98 -37.20 14.76
N LEU A 3 -14.62 -38.35 14.57
CA LEU A 3 -15.70 -38.50 13.57
C LEU A 3 -16.95 -37.67 13.90
N ASN A 4 -17.31 -37.59 15.19
CA ASN A 4 -18.42 -36.75 15.63
C ASN A 4 -18.09 -35.27 15.39
N TYR A 5 -16.85 -34.87 15.66
CA TYR A 5 -16.39 -33.51 15.38
C TYR A 5 -16.48 -33.16 13.88
N ILE A 6 -16.02 -34.04 12.99
CA ILE A 6 -16.14 -33.79 11.54
C ILE A 6 -17.61 -33.67 11.12
N ARG A 7 -18.49 -34.51 11.67
CA ARG A 7 -19.94 -34.45 11.38
C ARG A 7 -20.55 -33.12 11.83
N ASP A 8 -20.20 -32.65 13.03
CA ASP A 8 -20.76 -31.42 13.60
C ASP A 8 -20.31 -30.16 12.83
N TYR A 9 -19.10 -30.17 12.26
CA TYR A 9 -18.53 -29.03 11.51
C TYR A 9 -18.48 -29.23 9.99
N GLN A 10 -19.13 -30.27 9.46
CA GLN A 10 -19.08 -30.63 8.04
C GLN A 10 -19.57 -29.50 7.11
N PHE A 11 -20.54 -28.71 7.58
CA PHE A 11 -21.14 -27.62 6.82
C PHE A 11 -20.15 -26.50 6.44
N PHE A 12 -19.15 -26.23 7.29
CA PHE A 12 -18.18 -25.16 7.07
C PHE A 12 -16.93 -25.60 6.31
N MET A 13 -16.81 -26.90 6.00
CA MET A 13 -15.60 -27.50 5.45
C MET A 13 -15.81 -27.92 3.99
N ASN A 14 -14.79 -27.72 3.16
CA ASN A 14 -14.80 -28.17 1.76
C ASN A 14 -14.80 -29.71 1.69
N GLN A 15 -15.53 -30.28 0.73
CA GLN A 15 -15.64 -31.74 0.56
C GLN A 15 -14.29 -32.43 0.37
N GLU A 16 -13.36 -31.84 -0.38
CA GLU A 16 -12.01 -32.37 -0.52
C GLU A 16 -11.25 -32.43 0.81
N SER A 17 -11.43 -31.44 1.68
CA SER A 17 -10.76 -31.38 2.97
C SER A 17 -11.30 -32.45 3.91
N ILE A 18 -12.60 -32.72 3.84
CA ILE A 18 -13.26 -33.80 4.58
C ILE A 18 -12.75 -35.16 4.11
N GLN A 19 -12.69 -35.41 2.80
CA GLN A 19 -12.15 -36.64 2.24
C GLN A 19 -10.68 -36.85 2.65
N LYS A 20 -9.87 -35.80 2.58
CA LYS A 20 -8.47 -35.80 3.04
C LYS A 20 -8.35 -36.11 4.54
N ALA A 21 -9.20 -35.52 5.38
CA ALA A 21 -9.22 -35.78 6.83
C ALA A 21 -9.70 -37.19 7.17
N MET A 22 -10.75 -37.69 6.49
CA MET A 22 -11.25 -39.06 6.64
C MET A 22 -10.20 -40.08 6.20
N GLY A 23 -9.50 -39.82 5.08
CA GLY A 23 -8.35 -40.62 4.66
C GLY A 23 -7.25 -40.65 5.73
N CYS A 24 -6.93 -39.51 6.34
CA CYS A 24 -5.96 -39.46 7.44
C CYS A 24 -6.39 -40.23 8.68
N LEU A 25 -7.69 -40.28 9.00
CA LEU A 25 -8.23 -41.09 10.12
C LEU A 25 -8.13 -42.59 9.83
N LEU A 26 -8.43 -43.01 8.59
CA LEU A 26 -8.34 -44.41 8.18
C LEU A 26 -6.88 -44.90 8.09
N PHE A 27 -5.97 -44.06 7.62
CA PHE A 27 -4.55 -44.39 7.43
C PHE A 27 -3.64 -43.85 8.56
N MET A 28 -4.16 -43.76 9.78
CA MET A 28 -3.43 -43.30 10.98
C MET A 28 -2.12 -44.05 11.27
N LYS A 29 -1.93 -45.27 10.74
CA LYS A 29 -0.70 -46.06 10.89
C LYS A 29 0.43 -45.62 9.95
N TYR A 30 0.11 -44.84 8.91
CA TYR A 30 1.05 -44.36 7.89
C TYR A 30 1.27 -42.84 7.98
N LYS A 31 1.37 -42.31 9.22
CA LYS A 31 1.49 -40.86 9.49
C LYS A 31 2.60 -40.18 8.68
N ASN A 32 3.71 -40.88 8.48
CA ASN A 32 4.91 -40.35 7.82
C ASN A 32 4.73 -40.08 6.32
N ILE A 33 3.68 -40.64 5.70
CA ILE A 33 3.41 -40.51 4.26
C ILE A 33 2.45 -39.34 3.99
N LEU A 34 1.71 -38.90 5.01
CA LEU A 34 0.65 -37.92 4.85
C LEU A 34 1.18 -36.50 5.08
N PRO A 35 1.15 -35.61 4.07
CA PRO A 35 1.67 -34.23 4.19
C PRO A 35 0.88 -33.36 5.18
N GLN A 36 -0.23 -33.88 5.72
CA GLN A 36 -1.10 -33.20 6.67
C GLN A 36 -0.58 -33.24 8.10
N TYR A 37 0.34 -34.16 8.42
CA TYR A 37 0.99 -34.32 9.73
C TYR A 37 2.37 -33.64 9.82
N ASP A 38 2.67 -32.72 8.90
CA ASP A 38 3.89 -31.91 8.98
C ASP A 38 3.84 -30.99 10.21
N GLU A 39 4.82 -31.09 11.12
CA GLU A 39 4.89 -30.26 12.33
C GLU A 39 4.92 -28.75 12.00
N LYS A 40 5.54 -28.39 10.87
CA LYS A 40 5.61 -27.00 10.38
C LYS A 40 4.26 -26.47 9.88
N ARG A 41 3.27 -27.35 9.67
CA ARG A 41 1.92 -26.93 9.30
C ARG A 41 1.27 -26.09 10.39
N TRP A 42 1.49 -26.45 11.66
CA TRP A 42 0.89 -25.73 12.78
C TRP A 42 1.42 -24.30 12.90
N GLU A 43 2.74 -24.12 12.76
CA GLU A 43 3.36 -22.79 12.73
C GLU A 43 2.82 -21.93 11.58
N ARG A 44 2.64 -22.52 10.39
CA ARG A 44 2.03 -21.85 9.24
C ARG A 44 0.60 -21.41 9.52
N LEU A 45 -0.22 -22.26 10.13
CA LEU A 45 -1.60 -21.94 10.50
C LEU A 45 -1.66 -20.81 11.52
N ILE A 46 -0.81 -20.83 12.55
CA ILE A 46 -0.71 -19.73 13.53
C ILE A 46 -0.36 -18.42 12.81
N LYS A 47 0.59 -18.45 11.87
CA LYS A 47 1.00 -17.26 11.12
C LYS A 47 -0.14 -16.73 10.26
N GLN A 48 -0.85 -17.60 9.53
CA GLN A 48 -2.01 -17.23 8.72
C GLN A 48 -3.13 -16.64 9.59
N PHE A 49 -3.45 -17.28 10.71
CA PHE A 49 -4.47 -16.79 11.63
C PHE A 49 -4.14 -15.39 12.17
N LYS A 50 -2.88 -15.17 12.60
CA LYS A 50 -2.43 -13.85 13.05
C LYS A 50 -2.53 -12.80 11.94
N GLN A 51 -2.19 -13.16 10.70
CA GLN A 51 -2.31 -12.25 9.55
C GLN A 51 -3.76 -11.86 9.29
N GLU A 52 -4.68 -12.83 9.28
CA GLU A 52 -6.10 -12.53 9.09
C GLU A 52 -6.68 -11.72 10.24
N LEU A 53 -6.28 -12.02 11.48
CA LEU A 53 -6.67 -11.23 12.65
C LEU A 53 -6.21 -9.77 12.52
N TYR A 54 -4.96 -9.53 12.10
CA TYR A 54 -4.48 -8.18 11.85
C TYR A 54 -5.23 -7.48 10.73
N ASN A 55 -5.61 -8.20 9.66
CA ASN A 55 -6.40 -7.63 8.57
C ASN A 55 -7.81 -7.24 9.04
N VAL A 56 -8.51 -8.13 9.76
CA VAL A 56 -9.88 -7.91 10.25
C VAL A 56 -9.94 -6.73 11.21
N TYR A 57 -9.00 -6.64 12.15
CA TYR A 57 -8.95 -5.55 13.12
C TYR A 57 -8.14 -4.34 12.64
N CYS A 58 -7.66 -4.34 11.39
CA CYS A 58 -6.82 -3.28 10.82
C CYS A 58 -5.59 -2.94 11.70
N PHE A 59 -5.03 -3.93 12.40
CA PHE A 59 -3.82 -3.73 13.19
C PHE A 59 -2.61 -3.53 12.28
N PRO A 60 -1.70 -2.60 12.60
CA PRO A 60 -0.48 -2.44 11.83
C PRO A 60 0.37 -3.70 11.93
N LYS A 61 0.92 -4.13 10.79
CA LYS A 61 1.82 -5.31 10.72
C LYS A 61 3.13 -5.07 11.47
N GLU A 62 3.49 -3.81 11.67
CA GLU A 62 4.64 -3.36 12.44
C GLU A 62 4.18 -2.78 13.78
N SER A 63 5.07 -2.76 14.78
CA SER A 63 4.72 -2.11 16.05
C SER A 63 4.55 -0.59 15.83
N PRO A 64 3.57 0.05 16.48
CA PRO A 64 3.40 1.51 16.38
C PRO A 64 4.68 2.26 16.74
N LEU A 65 5.41 1.79 17.77
CA LEU A 65 6.69 2.34 18.17
C LEU A 65 7.71 2.34 17.02
N LEU A 66 7.80 1.24 16.28
CA LEU A 66 8.71 1.14 15.14
C LEU A 66 8.29 2.12 14.04
N SER A 67 6.99 2.24 13.75
CA SER A 67 6.50 3.21 12.77
C SER A 67 6.86 4.65 13.16
N TYR A 68 6.65 5.04 14.42
CA TYR A 68 7.02 6.36 14.91
C TYR A 68 8.53 6.60 14.86
N LEU A 69 9.33 5.60 15.24
CA LEU A 69 10.79 5.67 15.16
C LEU A 69 11.26 5.88 13.72
N LYS A 70 10.72 5.10 12.77
CA LYS A 70 11.01 5.25 11.33
C LYS A 70 10.66 6.65 10.85
N CYS A 71 9.46 7.17 11.18
CA CYS A 71 9.06 8.53 10.84
C CYS A 71 10.03 9.58 11.40
N GLY A 72 10.40 9.48 12.68
CA GLY A 72 11.37 10.41 13.29
C GLY A 72 12.72 10.39 12.59
N ILE A 73 13.26 9.21 12.28
CA ILE A 73 14.53 9.07 11.55
C ILE A 73 14.40 9.64 10.12
N THR A 74 13.28 9.42 9.42
CA THR A 74 13.08 10.01 8.08
C THR A 74 13.05 11.53 8.10
N THR A 75 12.43 12.16 9.12
CA THR A 75 12.42 13.63 9.25
C THR A 75 13.81 14.19 9.49
N LEU A 76 14.59 13.54 10.35
CA LEU A 76 15.96 13.95 10.66
C LEU A 76 16.90 13.79 9.45
N LYS A 77 16.67 12.82 8.55
CA LYS A 77 17.51 12.55 7.37
C LYS A 77 17.49 13.72 6.37
N TYR A 78 16.39 14.48 6.34
CA TYR A 78 16.25 15.66 5.48
C TYR A 78 16.94 16.91 6.05
N LEU A 79 17.04 17.06 7.37
CA LEU A 79 17.78 18.16 8.01
C LEU A 79 19.29 17.90 7.92
N ILE A 80 19.88 18.10 6.74
CA ILE A 80 21.34 17.99 6.52
C ILE A 80 22.06 19.26 7.01
N LEU A 81 21.68 19.78 8.17
CA LEU A 81 22.44 20.82 8.87
C LEU A 81 22.77 20.31 10.27
N CYS A 82 24.00 19.85 10.48
CA CYS A 82 24.85 20.20 11.63
C CYS A 82 26.00 19.20 11.88
N LEU A 83 27.11 19.74 12.39
CA LEU A 83 28.29 19.04 12.91
C LEU A 83 28.02 17.93 13.97
N ARG A 84 26.77 17.74 14.41
CA ARG A 84 26.34 16.72 15.40
C ARG A 84 25.00 16.07 15.03
N CYS A 85 24.77 15.80 13.75
CA CYS A 85 23.55 15.11 13.34
C CYS A 85 23.58 13.64 13.84
N PRO A 86 22.56 13.19 14.60
CA PRO A 86 22.52 11.81 15.12
C PRO A 86 22.43 10.76 14.00
N ILE A 87 21.97 11.13 12.81
CA ILE A 87 21.92 10.26 11.62
C ILE A 87 23.28 10.10 10.96
N CYS A 88 24.21 11.03 11.14
CA CYS A 88 25.56 10.88 10.58
C CYS A 88 26.39 9.78 11.27
N ASN A 89 25.91 9.23 12.40
CA ASN A 89 26.51 8.06 13.02
C ASN A 89 26.29 6.81 12.16
N LYS A 90 27.36 6.02 11.93
CA LYS A 90 27.34 4.78 11.15
C LYS A 90 26.21 3.82 11.53
N TYR A 91 25.92 3.67 12.83
CA TYR A 91 24.83 2.79 13.30
C TYR A 91 23.44 3.30 12.88
N MET A 92 23.22 4.61 12.94
CA MET A 92 21.95 5.22 12.52
C MET A 92 21.80 5.26 10.99
N GLN A 93 22.92 5.38 10.25
CA GLN A 93 22.90 5.24 8.80
C GLN A 93 22.46 3.83 8.40
N GLU A 94 22.99 2.80 9.08
CA GLU A 94 22.60 1.41 8.84
C GLU A 94 21.11 1.16 9.09
N LEU A 95 20.57 1.67 10.20
CA LEU A 95 19.14 1.59 10.51
C LEU A 95 18.25 2.38 9.54
N SER A 96 18.80 3.38 8.85
CA SER A 96 18.06 4.27 7.94
C SER A 96 18.28 4.00 6.45
N LYS A 97 19.02 2.93 6.10
CA LYS A 97 19.26 2.49 4.72
C LYS A 97 17.96 2.28 3.96
N ASP A 98 17.01 1.57 4.58
CA ASP A 98 15.73 1.20 3.96
C ASP A 98 14.65 2.28 4.12
N LEU A 99 14.98 3.40 4.77
CA LEU A 99 14.04 4.49 5.01
C LEU A 99 14.04 5.49 3.87
N LEU A 100 12.82 5.83 3.43
CA LEU A 100 12.58 6.84 2.41
C LEU A 100 13.18 8.18 2.85
N THR A 101 13.95 8.80 1.95
CA THR A 101 14.38 10.18 2.13
C THR A 101 13.28 11.09 1.60
N ILE A 102 12.60 11.82 2.48
CA ILE A 102 11.61 12.82 2.06
C ILE A 102 12.38 13.95 1.38
N GLN A 103 12.21 14.15 0.07
CA GLN A 103 12.90 15.22 -0.68
C GLN A 103 12.14 16.56 -0.68
N LYS A 104 10.83 16.55 -0.38
CA LYS A 104 9.98 17.74 -0.42
C LYS A 104 9.24 17.94 0.91
N LEU A 105 9.42 19.11 1.52
CA LEU A 105 8.72 19.54 2.72
C LEU A 105 7.29 20.04 2.45
N GLY A 106 6.97 20.40 1.21
CA GLY A 106 5.70 21.05 0.84
C GLY A 106 4.81 20.20 -0.07
N SER A 107 3.52 20.53 -0.07
CA SER A 107 2.53 19.98 -0.99
C SER A 107 2.90 20.33 -2.43
N THR A 108 2.88 19.34 -3.32
CA THR A 108 3.01 19.58 -4.77
C THR A 108 1.61 19.74 -5.35
N TRP A 109 1.39 20.84 -6.07
CA TRP A 109 0.12 21.09 -6.73
C TRP A 109 0.11 20.42 -8.11
N ILE A 110 -0.95 19.70 -8.40
CA ILE A 110 -1.16 18.99 -9.67
C ILE A 110 -2.52 19.39 -10.22
N PHE A 111 -2.58 19.78 -11.48
CA PHE A 111 -3.85 20.15 -12.11
C PHE A 111 -4.71 18.91 -12.36
N ARG A 112 -5.99 18.97 -11.98
CA ARG A 112 -6.93 17.84 -11.99
C ARG A 112 -7.12 17.20 -13.38
N ILE A 113 -7.14 18.00 -14.44
CA ILE A 113 -7.50 17.51 -15.78
C ILE A 113 -6.27 17.06 -16.56
N SER A 114 -5.23 17.92 -16.67
CA SER A 114 -4.03 17.55 -17.45
C SER A 114 -3.00 16.74 -16.66
N GLY A 115 -3.10 16.69 -15.33
CA GLY A 115 -2.09 16.06 -14.48
C GLY A 115 -0.75 16.81 -14.45
N GLU A 116 -0.66 18.00 -15.05
CA GLU A 116 0.56 18.80 -15.05
C GLU A 116 0.84 19.40 -13.68
N LEU A 117 2.13 19.52 -13.36
CA LEU A 117 2.62 20.20 -12.17
C LEU A 117 2.24 21.69 -12.23
N MET A 118 1.68 22.21 -11.14
CA MET A 118 1.49 23.64 -10.94
C MET A 118 2.63 24.17 -10.07
N ASP A 119 3.50 24.97 -10.66
CA ASP A 119 4.70 25.56 -10.08
C ASP A 119 4.82 27.05 -10.45
N GLU A 120 5.97 27.66 -10.20
CA GLU A 120 6.24 29.07 -10.55
C GLU A 120 6.09 29.36 -12.06
N ASN A 121 6.30 28.36 -12.92
CA ASN A 121 6.17 28.48 -14.38
C ASN A 121 4.78 28.05 -14.89
N ASN A 122 3.94 27.50 -14.03
CA ASN A 122 2.58 27.06 -14.33
C ASN A 122 1.65 27.29 -13.11
N PRO A 123 1.48 28.54 -12.68
CA PRO A 123 0.79 28.83 -11.43
C PRO A 123 -0.68 28.42 -11.48
N PRO A 124 -1.28 28.12 -10.30
CA PRO A 124 -2.71 27.94 -10.18
C PRO A 124 -3.45 29.28 -10.39
N ILE A 125 -4.51 29.25 -11.19
CA ILE A 125 -5.37 30.39 -11.52
C ILE A 125 -6.81 30.06 -11.13
N ILE A 126 -7.44 30.95 -10.37
CA ILE A 126 -8.85 30.83 -9.98
C ILE A 126 -9.72 31.54 -11.02
N LEU A 127 -10.68 30.83 -11.60
CA LEU A 127 -11.69 31.40 -12.48
C LEU A 127 -12.95 31.84 -11.69
N PRO A 128 -13.83 32.69 -12.26
CA PRO A 128 -15.08 33.12 -11.60
C PRO A 128 -16.03 31.98 -11.20
N ASN A 129 -15.85 30.78 -11.76
CA ASN A 129 -16.59 29.57 -11.37
C ASN A 129 -16.04 28.92 -10.08
N ASN A 130 -15.11 29.59 -9.38
CA ASN A 130 -14.48 29.14 -8.14
C ASN A 130 -13.66 27.84 -8.28
N GLN A 131 -13.22 27.52 -9.50
CA GLN A 131 -12.35 26.37 -9.78
C GLN A 131 -10.93 26.83 -10.11
N VAL A 132 -9.95 26.00 -9.71
CA VAL A 132 -8.53 26.25 -9.92
C VAL A 132 -8.05 25.51 -11.18
N TYR A 133 -7.42 26.25 -12.08
CA TYR A 133 -6.82 25.76 -13.32
C TYR A 133 -5.34 26.06 -13.38
N SER A 134 -4.57 25.27 -14.12
CA SER A 134 -3.19 25.64 -14.42
C SER A 134 -3.13 26.69 -15.53
N GLN A 135 -2.18 27.61 -15.47
CA GLN A 135 -2.00 28.62 -16.53
C GLN A 135 -1.84 27.99 -17.92
N LYS A 136 -1.06 26.92 -18.04
CA LYS A 136 -0.85 26.19 -19.30
C LYS A 136 -2.16 25.58 -19.83
N SER A 137 -3.00 25.02 -18.96
CA SER A 137 -4.29 24.46 -19.38
C SER A 137 -5.20 25.52 -19.99
N LEU A 138 -5.27 26.72 -19.41
CA LEU A 138 -6.08 27.82 -19.93
C LEU A 138 -5.57 28.28 -21.30
N GLN A 139 -4.26 28.37 -21.49
CA GLN A 139 -3.67 28.71 -22.79
C GLN A 139 -4.01 27.65 -23.85
N GLN A 140 -3.93 26.37 -23.51
CA GLN A 140 -4.28 25.28 -24.41
C GLN A 140 -5.77 25.30 -24.77
N THR A 141 -6.67 25.49 -23.80
CA THR A 141 -8.12 25.59 -24.05
C THR A 141 -8.46 26.78 -24.94
N ASN A 142 -7.86 27.94 -24.71
CA ASN A 142 -8.06 29.13 -25.55
C ASN A 142 -7.56 28.89 -27.00
N GLN A 143 -6.40 28.27 -27.17
CA GLN A 143 -5.89 27.93 -28.50
C GLN A 143 -6.79 26.93 -29.23
N GLN A 144 -7.33 25.93 -28.54
CA GLN A 144 -8.25 24.95 -29.12
C GLN A 144 -9.57 25.61 -29.54
N GLN A 145 -10.14 26.47 -28.70
CA GLN A 145 -11.35 27.24 -29.05
C GLN A 145 -11.12 28.11 -30.28
N ASN A 146 -10.00 28.82 -30.35
CA ASN A 146 -9.67 29.65 -31.52
C ASN A 146 -9.53 28.82 -32.81
N ARG A 147 -8.94 27.63 -32.75
CA ARG A 147 -8.84 26.72 -33.91
C ARG A 147 -10.22 26.23 -34.37
N GLN A 148 -11.11 25.88 -33.44
CA GLN A 148 -12.47 25.46 -33.77
C GLN A 148 -13.28 26.59 -34.41
N VAL A 149 -13.16 27.82 -33.90
CA VAL A 149 -13.79 29.00 -34.49
C VAL A 149 -13.28 29.26 -35.91
N GLN A 150 -11.98 29.13 -36.18
CA GLN A 150 -11.43 29.28 -37.53
C GLN A 150 -11.89 28.18 -38.50
N GLN A 151 -11.94 26.92 -38.06
CA GLN A 151 -12.44 25.81 -38.88
C GLN A 151 -13.91 25.98 -39.25
N SER A 152 -14.76 26.40 -38.31
CA SER A 152 -16.18 26.66 -38.56
C SER A 152 -16.43 27.85 -39.50
N ARG A 153 -15.50 28.81 -39.58
CA ARG A 153 -15.55 29.92 -40.55
C ARG A 153 -15.13 29.52 -41.95
N ASN A 154 -14.23 28.54 -42.09
CA ASN A 154 -13.77 28.04 -43.39
C ASN A 154 -14.71 26.98 -44.02
N LEU A 155 -15.74 26.54 -43.29
CA LEU A 155 -16.77 25.59 -43.73
C LEU A 155 -18.08 26.27 -44.18
N LYS A 156 -18.11 27.60 -44.22
CA LYS A 156 -19.16 28.43 -44.84
C LYS A 156 -18.60 29.10 -46.08
#